data_AF-A0A6L8W2H3-F1
#
_entry.id   AF-A0A6L8W2H3-F1
#
_cell.length_a   1.000
_cell.length_b   1.000
_cell.length_c   1.000
_cell.angle_alpha   90.00
_cell.angle_beta   90.00
_cell.angle_gamma   90.00
#
_symmetry.space_group_name_H-M   'P 1'
#
loop_
_entity.id
_entity.type
_entity.pdbx_description
1 polymer ?
#
loop_
_entity_poly.entity_id
_entity_poly.type
_entity_poly.pdbx_seq_one_letter_code
_entity_poly.pdbx_strand_id
1 'polypeptide(L)'
;MIKNVEKLRAPGLEKNTPKRYSLFMNRLIASIFFAVFTITFQTGIASAQQSDPRALGTFTDWLAYSWVENDNKVCYMLSRPLKSTPQGVKRGDIYLMVAYRPASKSKEEVSHVAGYPFKDKSTVEALIGNRKFLLATNNEVAWVPEGESDEKLISAMRGGSKMIVKGTSSRGTLTVDSYSLQGFTAAYKQIRKSCT
;
A
#
# COMPACT_ATOMS: atom_id res chain seq x y z
N MET A 1 -38.08 31.82 33.86
CA MET A 1 -37.66 32.14 32.48
C MET A 1 -36.35 32.92 32.55
N ILE A 2 -35.21 32.28 32.34
CA ILE A 2 -33.90 32.94 32.43
C ILE A 2 -33.34 33.04 31.01
N LYS A 3 -33.43 34.23 30.43
CA LYS A 3 -32.55 34.70 29.35
C LYS A 3 -31.30 35.26 30.02
N ASN A 4 -30.11 34.85 29.59
CA ASN A 4 -28.94 35.72 29.42
C ASN A 4 -27.79 34.91 28.83
N VAL A 5 -27.55 35.19 27.55
CA VAL A 5 -26.34 34.81 26.81
C VAL A 5 -25.24 35.77 27.22
N GLU A 6 -23.99 35.29 27.11
CA GLU A 6 -22.74 36.06 27.10
C GLU A 6 -22.00 36.22 28.45
N LYS A 7 -21.17 35.22 28.80
CA LYS A 7 -19.83 35.45 29.40
C LYS A 7 -19.04 34.17 29.61
N LEU A 8 -18.24 33.69 28.66
CA LEU A 8 -17.13 32.75 28.95
C LEU A 8 -15.99 32.90 27.93
N ARG A 9 -15.11 33.89 28.17
CA ARG A 9 -13.70 33.90 27.74
C ARG A 9 -12.85 33.89 29.01
N ALA A 10 -11.95 32.92 29.16
CA ALA A 10 -11.03 32.81 30.28
C ALA A 10 -9.61 33.23 29.85
N PRO A 11 -8.88 34.03 30.66
CA PRO A 11 -7.46 34.32 30.46
C PRO A 11 -6.53 33.45 31.34
N GLY A 12 -5.33 33.18 30.82
CA GLY A 12 -4.02 33.14 31.49
C GLY A 12 -3.83 32.31 32.76
N LEU A 13 -3.00 31.26 32.67
CA LEU A 13 -2.39 30.57 33.81
C LEU A 13 -0.88 30.44 33.60
N GLU A 14 -0.12 31.38 34.18
CA GLU A 14 1.31 31.28 34.41
C GLU A 14 1.52 30.81 35.85
N LYS A 15 2.24 29.69 36.05
CA LYS A 15 2.60 29.19 37.38
C LYS A 15 4.13 29.05 37.50
N ASN A 16 4.65 29.87 38.41
CA ASN A 16 5.97 29.79 39.02
C ASN A 16 6.19 28.49 39.80
N THR A 17 7.38 27.91 39.69
CA THR A 17 7.93 26.98 40.70
C THR A 17 9.44 27.20 40.83
N PRO A 18 9.99 27.49 42.04
CA PRO A 18 11.43 27.68 42.21
C PRO A 18 12.14 26.53 42.97
N LYS A 19 13.48 26.53 42.83
CA LYS A 19 14.54 25.97 43.71
C LYS A 19 14.73 24.43 43.61
N ARG A 20 15.95 23.86 43.50
CA ARG A 20 17.25 24.25 44.07
C ARG A 20 18.41 23.35 43.56
N TYR A 21 19.59 23.98 43.45
CA TYR A 21 20.98 23.49 43.62
C TYR A 21 21.55 22.32 42.79
N SER A 22 22.59 22.64 42.00
CA SER A 22 24.01 22.43 42.37
C SER A 22 24.81 22.04 41.13
N LEU A 23 25.78 22.87 40.73
CA LEU A 23 27.19 22.49 40.56
C LEU A 23 27.98 23.64 39.94
N PHE A 24 28.92 24.10 40.74
CA PHE A 24 30.12 24.86 40.45
C PHE A 24 30.73 24.61 39.05
N MET A 25 31.16 25.67 38.34
CA MET A 25 32.58 26.06 38.27
C MET A 25 32.82 27.22 37.30
N ASN A 26 33.61 28.18 37.78
CA ASN A 26 34.19 29.32 37.06
C ASN A 26 35.00 28.92 35.82
N ARG A 27 34.97 29.79 34.80
CA ARG A 27 36.19 30.43 34.26
C ARG A 27 35.87 31.53 33.24
N LEU A 28 36.17 32.77 33.63
CA LEU A 28 36.42 33.90 32.72
C LEU A 28 37.78 33.71 32.05
N ILE A 29 37.91 34.09 30.76
CA ILE A 29 38.87 35.08 30.23
C ILE A 29 39.02 34.96 28.69
N ALA A 30 38.97 36.15 28.08
CA ALA A 30 39.59 36.64 26.83
C ALA A 30 39.15 36.14 25.44
N SER A 31 38.61 37.11 24.70
CA SER A 31 38.52 37.19 23.25
C SER A 31 39.89 37.11 22.56
N ILE A 32 40.03 36.24 21.55
CA ILE A 32 40.98 36.41 20.43
C ILE A 32 40.30 35.92 19.15
N PHE A 33 40.31 36.79 18.13
CA PHE A 33 39.92 36.52 16.75
C PHE A 33 40.65 35.28 16.19
N PHE A 34 39.90 34.26 15.77
CA PHE A 34 40.35 33.35 14.72
C PHE A 34 39.15 32.88 13.92
N ALA A 35 39.12 33.27 12.65
CA ALA A 35 38.17 32.80 11.66
C ALA A 35 38.27 31.28 11.53
N VAL A 36 37.25 30.56 11.97
CA VAL A 36 37.03 29.17 11.59
C VAL A 36 35.69 29.12 10.89
N PHE A 37 35.77 29.03 9.57
CA PHE A 37 34.67 28.82 8.65
C PHE A 37 33.97 27.50 9.02
N THR A 38 32.85 27.58 9.73
CA THR A 38 32.02 26.42 10.05
C THR A 38 31.41 25.89 8.76
N ILE A 39 32.07 24.89 8.16
CA ILE A 39 31.50 24.09 7.07
C ILE A 39 30.32 23.30 7.67
N THR A 40 29.12 23.84 7.54
CA THR A 40 27.89 23.07 7.74
C THR A 40 27.81 22.05 6.61
N PHE A 41 28.20 20.81 6.87
CA PHE A 41 27.90 19.67 6.01
C PHE A 41 26.37 19.54 5.91
N GLN A 42 25.79 20.06 4.83
CA GLN A 42 24.43 19.72 4.43
C GLN A 42 24.47 18.27 3.96
N THR A 43 24.08 17.34 4.82
CA THR A 43 23.78 15.97 4.39
C THR A 43 22.53 16.03 3.54
N GLY A 44 22.72 16.07 2.22
CA GLY A 44 21.64 15.97 1.25
C GLY A 44 20.85 14.69 1.51
N ILE A 45 19.58 14.85 1.84
CA ILE A 45 18.65 13.73 1.91
C ILE A 45 18.45 13.27 0.47
N ALA A 46 19.12 12.18 0.08
CA ALA A 46 18.86 11.52 -1.18
C ALA A 46 17.41 11.01 -1.13
N SER A 47 16.50 11.72 -1.78
CA SER A 47 15.17 11.20 -2.06
C SER A 47 15.33 10.03 -3.02
N ALA A 48 15.00 8.82 -2.59
CA ALA A 48 14.89 7.68 -3.48
C ALA A 48 13.87 8.03 -4.57
N GLN A 49 14.36 8.27 -5.78
CA GLN A 49 13.55 8.77 -6.89
C GLN A 49 12.82 7.56 -7.50
N GLN A 50 11.59 7.32 -7.03
CA GLN A 50 10.76 6.26 -7.59
C GLN A 50 10.35 6.66 -9.01
N SER A 51 10.77 5.88 -10.00
CA SER A 51 10.44 6.15 -11.40
C SER A 51 8.95 5.97 -11.63
N ASP A 52 8.32 6.86 -12.40
CA ASP A 52 6.94 6.69 -12.82
C ASP A 52 6.72 5.34 -13.53
N PRO A 53 5.57 4.67 -13.34
CA PRO A 53 5.26 3.44 -14.03
C PRO A 53 5.28 3.60 -15.56
N ARG A 54 6.08 2.79 -16.24
CA ARG A 54 6.09 2.67 -17.70
C ARG A 54 5.06 1.63 -18.14
N ALA A 55 4.17 2.00 -19.04
CA ALA A 55 3.24 1.07 -19.67
C ALA A 55 3.97 0.03 -20.55
N LEU A 56 3.60 -1.24 -20.39
CA LEU A 56 4.09 -2.37 -21.19
C LEU A 56 3.05 -2.86 -22.21
N GLY A 57 1.77 -2.52 -22.01
CA GLY A 57 0.69 -2.82 -22.95
C GLY A 57 -0.67 -3.01 -22.28
N THR A 58 -1.69 -3.11 -23.11
CA THR A 58 -3.06 -3.49 -22.73
C THR A 58 -3.41 -4.80 -23.41
N PHE A 59 -3.96 -5.74 -22.65
CA PHE A 59 -4.26 -7.10 -23.06
C PHE A 59 -5.69 -7.43 -22.67
N THR A 60 -6.66 -7.04 -23.50
CA THR A 60 -8.09 -7.14 -23.19
C THR A 60 -8.40 -6.41 -21.88
N ASP A 61 -8.70 -7.14 -20.79
CA ASP A 61 -9.08 -6.58 -19.50
C ASP A 61 -7.88 -6.33 -18.56
N TRP A 62 -6.65 -6.58 -19.03
CA TRP A 62 -5.43 -6.49 -18.23
C TRP A 62 -4.48 -5.41 -18.75
N LEU A 63 -4.01 -4.56 -17.84
CA LEU A 63 -2.99 -3.55 -18.10
C LEU A 63 -1.67 -4.01 -17.52
N ALA A 64 -0.57 -3.87 -18.27
CA ALA A 64 0.77 -4.24 -17.82
C ALA A 64 1.68 -3.02 -17.73
N TYR A 65 2.51 -2.98 -16.69
CA TYR A 65 3.41 -1.87 -16.36
C TYR A 65 4.75 -2.39 -15.82
N SER A 66 5.74 -1.51 -15.80
CA SER A 66 7.00 -1.72 -15.08
C SER A 66 7.42 -0.44 -14.37
N TRP A 67 8.10 -0.58 -13.23
CA TRP A 67 8.84 0.52 -12.60
C TRP A 67 10.21 0.02 -12.11
N VAL A 68 11.03 0.95 -11.63
CA VAL A 68 12.25 0.64 -10.88
C VAL A 68 12.03 1.02 -9.42
N GLU A 69 12.27 0.05 -8.54
CA GLU A 69 12.21 0.18 -7.09
C GLU A 69 13.54 -0.26 -6.50
N ASN A 70 14.27 0.66 -5.83
CA ASN A 70 15.60 0.39 -5.27
C ASN A 70 16.55 -0.30 -6.26
N ASP A 71 16.70 0.28 -7.46
CA ASP A 71 17.47 -0.25 -8.60
C ASP A 71 17.02 -1.62 -9.14
N ASN A 72 15.93 -2.18 -8.62
CA ASN A 72 15.37 -3.44 -9.07
C ASN A 72 14.13 -3.20 -9.94
N LYS A 73 14.10 -3.86 -11.10
CA LYS A 73 12.94 -3.78 -11.98
C LYS A 73 11.80 -4.62 -11.44
N VAL A 74 10.61 -4.02 -11.36
CA VAL A 74 9.36 -4.71 -11.01
C VAL A 74 8.41 -4.54 -12.18
N CYS A 75 7.80 -5.64 -12.61
CA CYS A 75 6.78 -5.63 -13.64
C CYS A 75 5.49 -6.16 -13.04
N TYR A 76 4.38 -5.47 -13.28
CA TYR A 76 3.10 -5.86 -12.73
C TYR A 76 2.00 -5.72 -13.76
N MET A 77 0.93 -6.48 -13.57
CA MET A 77 -0.29 -6.38 -14.35
C MET A 77 -1.48 -6.26 -13.43
N LEU A 78 -2.50 -5.51 -13.83
CA LEU A 78 -3.71 -5.35 -13.06
C LEU A 78 -4.97 -5.37 -13.92
N SER A 79 -6.09 -5.70 -13.30
CA SER A 79 -7.42 -5.64 -13.89
C SER A 79 -8.41 -5.08 -12.85
N ARG A 80 -9.45 -4.39 -13.33
CA ARG A 80 -10.57 -3.91 -12.50
C ARG A 80 -11.76 -4.86 -12.65
N PRO A 81 -12.64 -4.99 -11.63
CA PRO A 81 -13.78 -5.89 -11.74
C PRO A 81 -14.77 -5.38 -12.80
N LEU A 82 -15.30 -6.29 -13.62
CA LEU A 82 -16.37 -6.01 -14.56
C LEU A 82 -17.73 -5.81 -13.86
N LYS A 83 -17.89 -6.44 -12.69
CA LYS A 83 -19.09 -6.29 -11.85
C LYS A 83 -18.70 -6.35 -10.39
N SER A 84 -19.30 -5.48 -9.58
CA SER A 84 -19.19 -5.49 -8.12
C SER A 84 -20.58 -5.50 -7.50
N THR A 85 -20.76 -6.20 -6.39
CA THR A 85 -22.00 -6.14 -5.59
C THR A 85 -21.67 -6.03 -4.11
N PRO A 86 -22.50 -5.37 -3.28
CA PRO A 86 -23.70 -4.61 -3.66
C PRO A 86 -23.37 -3.36 -4.49
N GLN A 87 -24.35 -2.88 -5.25
CA GLN A 87 -24.23 -1.64 -6.01
C GLN A 87 -24.38 -0.43 -5.08
N GLY A 88 -23.80 0.72 -5.46
CA GLY A 88 -23.97 1.99 -4.72
C GLY A 88 -23.16 2.13 -3.42
N VAL A 89 -22.28 1.18 -3.10
CA VAL A 89 -21.34 1.32 -1.98
C VAL A 89 -20.12 2.12 -2.39
N LYS A 90 -19.68 3.05 -1.53
CA LYS A 90 -18.47 3.84 -1.74
C LYS A 90 -17.23 3.03 -1.35
N ARG A 91 -16.31 2.86 -2.30
CA ARG A 91 -15.01 2.17 -2.16
C ARG A 91 -13.93 3.04 -2.81
N GLY A 92 -12.69 2.86 -2.39
CA GLY A 92 -11.51 3.34 -3.11
C GLY A 92 -11.27 2.53 -4.39
N ASP A 93 -10.03 2.50 -4.86
CA ASP A 93 -9.65 1.67 -6.01
C ASP A 93 -9.87 0.19 -5.72
N ILE A 94 -10.35 -0.54 -6.74
CA ILE A 94 -10.60 -1.97 -6.67
C ILE A 94 -9.90 -2.64 -7.84
N TYR A 95 -8.94 -3.51 -7.56
CA TYR A 95 -8.21 -4.21 -8.61
C TYR A 95 -7.63 -5.52 -8.12
N LEU A 96 -7.43 -6.42 -9.08
CA LEU A 96 -6.61 -7.62 -8.92
C LEU A 96 -5.27 -7.35 -9.60
N MET A 97 -4.18 -7.68 -8.93
CA MET A 97 -2.82 -7.42 -9.41
C MET A 97 -1.99 -8.70 -9.34
N VAL A 98 -1.11 -8.88 -10.33
CA VAL A 98 -0.01 -9.85 -10.30
C VAL A 98 1.28 -9.08 -10.50
N ALA A 99 2.19 -9.19 -9.53
CA ALA A 99 3.50 -8.56 -9.59
C ALA A 99 4.59 -9.60 -9.80
N TYR A 100 5.60 -9.25 -10.59
CA TYR A 100 6.79 -10.04 -10.86
C TYR A 100 8.05 -9.25 -10.49
N ARG A 101 8.82 -9.79 -9.55
CA ARG A 101 10.02 -9.20 -8.94
C ARG A 101 11.19 -10.19 -9.03
N PRO A 102 11.97 -10.19 -10.12
CA PRO A 102 13.04 -11.17 -10.33
C PRO A 102 14.08 -11.22 -9.21
N ALA A 103 14.34 -10.07 -8.58
CA ALA A 103 15.30 -9.91 -7.48
C ALA A 103 14.77 -10.38 -6.11
N SER A 104 13.47 -10.64 -5.97
CA SER A 104 12.86 -11.10 -4.71
C SER A 104 12.90 -12.62 -4.57
N LYS A 105 12.92 -13.12 -3.32
CA LYS A 105 12.78 -14.56 -3.03
C LYS A 105 11.43 -15.11 -3.52
N SER A 106 10.36 -14.40 -3.18
CA SER A 106 9.02 -14.61 -3.75
C SER A 106 8.91 -13.79 -5.02
N LYS A 107 9.22 -14.40 -6.16
CA LYS A 107 9.29 -13.70 -7.45
C LYS A 107 7.94 -13.23 -7.95
N GLU A 108 6.86 -13.90 -7.57
CA GLU A 108 5.50 -13.65 -8.04
C GLU A 108 4.56 -13.50 -6.85
N GLU A 109 3.61 -12.59 -6.97
CA GLU A 109 2.63 -12.29 -5.92
C GLU A 109 1.31 -11.88 -6.55
N VAL A 110 0.22 -12.54 -6.13
CA VAL A 110 -1.15 -12.14 -6.46
C VAL A 110 -1.74 -11.36 -5.29
N SER A 111 -2.29 -10.18 -5.57
CA SER A 111 -2.98 -9.36 -4.57
C SER A 111 -4.30 -8.82 -5.08
N HIS A 112 -5.28 -8.75 -4.19
CA HIS A 112 -6.54 -8.06 -4.40
C HIS A 112 -6.59 -6.82 -3.51
N VAL A 113 -6.84 -5.67 -4.11
CA VAL A 113 -7.13 -4.42 -3.38
C VAL A 113 -8.62 -4.18 -3.45
N ALA A 114 -9.24 -4.07 -2.26
CA ALA A 114 -10.69 -3.96 -2.14
C ALA A 114 -11.20 -2.53 -2.04
N GLY A 115 -10.34 -1.52 -1.85
CA GLY A 115 -10.78 -0.13 -1.66
C GLY A 115 -11.62 0.07 -0.38
N TYR A 116 -11.42 -0.82 0.60
CA TYR A 116 -11.93 -0.69 1.96
C TYR A 116 -11.08 -1.59 2.89
N PRO A 117 -11.00 -1.28 4.19
CA PRO A 117 -10.37 -2.20 5.15
C PRO A 117 -11.23 -3.45 5.35
N PHE A 118 -10.64 -4.62 5.23
CA PHE A 118 -11.30 -5.90 5.51
C PHE A 118 -11.67 -6.03 6.99
N LYS A 119 -12.65 -6.90 7.27
CA LYS A 119 -13.01 -7.28 8.65
C LYS A 119 -11.84 -8.00 9.32
N ASP A 120 -11.58 -7.67 10.58
CA ASP A 120 -10.55 -8.32 11.37
C ASP A 120 -10.68 -9.85 11.34
N LYS A 121 -9.55 -10.52 11.11
CA LYS A 121 -9.44 -11.99 11.04
C LYS A 121 -10.34 -12.63 9.97
N SER A 122 -10.80 -11.86 8.98
CA SER A 122 -11.52 -12.41 7.83
C SER A 122 -10.56 -12.97 6.79
N THR A 123 -11.10 -13.74 5.85
CA THR A 123 -10.40 -14.21 4.66
C THR A 123 -11.16 -13.74 3.43
N VAL A 124 -10.43 -13.59 2.33
CA VAL A 124 -11.01 -13.36 1.01
C VAL A 124 -11.07 -14.67 0.25
N GLU A 125 -12.19 -14.94 -0.40
CA GLU A 125 -12.35 -16.12 -1.26
C GLU A 125 -12.16 -15.73 -2.72
N ALA A 126 -11.23 -16.40 -3.39
CA ALA A 126 -11.00 -16.31 -4.82
C ALA A 126 -11.47 -17.61 -5.51
N LEU A 127 -12.43 -17.50 -6.43
CA LEU A 127 -13.05 -18.65 -7.11
C LEU A 127 -12.77 -18.59 -8.61
N ILE A 128 -12.21 -19.68 -9.17
CA ILE A 128 -11.93 -19.82 -10.60
C ILE A 128 -12.41 -21.21 -11.06
N GLY A 129 -13.55 -21.24 -11.76
CA GLY A 129 -14.25 -22.50 -12.04
C GLY A 129 -14.63 -23.19 -10.74
N ASN A 130 -14.23 -24.45 -10.57
CA ASN A 130 -14.48 -25.23 -9.34
C ASN A 130 -13.38 -25.09 -8.28
N ARG A 131 -12.35 -24.28 -8.53
CA ARG A 131 -11.23 -24.08 -7.60
C ARG A 131 -11.51 -22.90 -6.68
N LYS A 132 -11.19 -23.07 -5.40
CA LYS A 132 -11.29 -22.06 -4.36
C LYS A 132 -9.91 -21.82 -3.74
N PHE A 133 -9.57 -20.55 -3.59
CA PHE A 133 -8.36 -20.07 -2.93
C PHE A 133 -8.75 -19.15 -1.78
N LEU A 134 -8.10 -19.30 -0.63
CA LEU A 134 -8.29 -18.43 0.54
C LEU A 134 -7.11 -17.47 0.62
N LEU A 135 -7.41 -16.19 0.67
CA LEU A 135 -6.42 -15.13 0.77
C LEU A 135 -6.45 -14.53 2.19
N ALA A 136 -5.27 -14.32 2.76
CA ALA A 136 -5.10 -13.61 4.01
C ALA A 136 -5.32 -12.11 3.77
N THR A 137 -5.95 -11.43 4.73
CA THR A 137 -6.26 -10.00 4.63
C THR A 137 -5.37 -9.16 5.53
N ASN A 138 -4.94 -8.01 5.04
CA ASN A 138 -4.34 -6.94 5.84
C ASN A 138 -4.81 -5.59 5.31
N ASN A 139 -5.46 -4.82 6.19
CA ASN A 139 -6.09 -3.55 5.81
C ASN A 139 -6.97 -3.73 4.56
N GLU A 140 -6.65 -3.08 3.43
CA GLU A 140 -7.44 -3.17 2.19
C GLU A 140 -6.95 -4.22 1.19
N VAL A 141 -5.88 -4.95 1.53
CA VAL A 141 -5.20 -5.87 0.61
C VAL A 141 -5.40 -7.30 1.07
N ALA A 142 -5.62 -8.20 0.11
CA ALA A 142 -5.63 -9.63 0.34
C ALA A 142 -4.61 -10.34 -0.56
N TRP A 143 -3.87 -11.29 0.00
CA TRP A 143 -2.78 -12.01 -0.68
C TRP A 143 -2.81 -13.51 -0.37
N VAL A 144 -2.08 -14.29 -1.16
CA VAL A 144 -1.89 -15.72 -0.89
C VAL A 144 -1.11 -15.88 0.42
N PRO A 145 -1.60 -16.65 1.40
CA PRO A 145 -0.93 -16.80 2.70
C PRO A 145 0.47 -17.40 2.57
N GLU A 146 1.34 -17.09 3.52
CA GLU A 146 2.63 -17.79 3.65
C GLU A 146 2.42 -19.31 3.76
N GLY A 147 3.25 -20.08 3.05
CA GLY A 147 3.12 -21.55 2.96
C GLY A 147 2.17 -22.04 1.87
N GLU A 148 1.32 -21.17 1.33
CA GLU A 148 0.57 -21.42 0.09
C GLU A 148 1.36 -20.93 -1.13
N SER A 149 0.85 -21.26 -2.32
CA SER A 149 1.58 -21.02 -3.58
C SER A 149 0.80 -20.10 -4.51
N ASP A 150 1.35 -18.90 -4.76
CA ASP A 150 0.90 -18.00 -5.82
C ASP A 150 0.89 -18.69 -7.18
N GLU A 151 1.83 -19.59 -7.45
CA GLU A 151 1.89 -20.33 -8.71
C GLU A 151 0.61 -21.14 -8.98
N LYS A 152 0.02 -21.76 -7.95
CA LYS A 152 -1.25 -22.49 -8.09
C LYS A 152 -2.39 -21.55 -8.51
N LEU A 153 -2.46 -20.37 -7.91
CA LEU A 153 -3.46 -19.36 -8.24
C LEU A 153 -3.22 -18.79 -9.64
N ILE A 154 -1.99 -18.40 -9.97
CA ILE A 154 -1.59 -17.88 -11.29
C ILE A 154 -1.88 -18.92 -12.38
N SER A 155 -1.52 -20.18 -12.16
CA SER A 155 -1.85 -21.29 -13.07
C SER A 155 -3.36 -21.42 -13.27
N ALA A 156 -4.13 -21.27 -12.20
CA ALA A 156 -5.59 -21.25 -12.30
C ALA A 156 -6.12 -20.06 -13.11
N MET A 157 -5.54 -18.87 -12.93
CA MET A 157 -5.88 -17.66 -13.67
C MET A 157 -5.56 -17.79 -15.16
N ARG A 158 -4.41 -18.39 -15.51
CA ARG A 158 -4.00 -18.63 -16.91
C ARG A 158 -4.95 -19.55 -17.67
N GLY A 159 -5.51 -20.55 -16.99
CA GLY A 159 -6.46 -21.51 -17.56
C GLY A 159 -7.93 -21.17 -17.34
N GLY A 160 -8.23 -20.04 -16.69
CA GLY A 160 -9.59 -19.61 -16.38
C GLY A 160 -10.09 -18.52 -17.33
N SER A 161 -11.41 -18.33 -17.39
CA SER A 161 -12.05 -17.22 -18.12
C SER A 161 -12.60 -16.12 -17.20
N LYS A 162 -12.86 -16.47 -15.94
CA LYS A 162 -13.48 -15.59 -14.94
C LYS A 162 -12.97 -15.92 -13.54
N MET A 163 -12.83 -14.90 -12.71
CA MET A 163 -12.55 -15.02 -11.28
C MET A 163 -13.62 -14.26 -10.49
N ILE A 164 -14.12 -14.87 -9.41
CA ILE A 164 -14.97 -14.21 -8.42
C ILE A 164 -14.17 -14.02 -7.14
N VAL A 165 -14.13 -12.79 -6.63
CA VAL A 165 -13.50 -12.45 -5.36
C VAL A 165 -14.57 -12.04 -4.37
N LYS A 166 -14.61 -12.66 -3.20
CA LYS A 166 -15.54 -12.33 -2.11
C LYS A 166 -14.77 -11.86 -0.89
N GLY A 167 -15.15 -10.71 -0.35
CA GLY A 167 -14.52 -10.16 0.85
C GLY A 167 -15.52 -9.41 1.72
N THR A 168 -15.28 -9.37 3.03
CA THR A 168 -16.14 -8.63 3.97
C THR A 168 -15.40 -7.41 4.48
N SER A 169 -15.99 -6.22 4.32
CA SER A 169 -15.44 -4.98 4.89
C SER A 169 -15.49 -4.99 6.42
N SER A 170 -14.66 -4.16 7.05
CA SER A 170 -14.68 -3.90 8.50
C SER A 170 -16.04 -3.43 9.00
N ARG A 171 -16.86 -2.83 8.12
CA ARG A 171 -18.26 -2.42 8.39
C ARG A 171 -19.27 -3.56 8.25
N GLY A 172 -18.85 -4.77 7.92
CA GLY A 172 -19.70 -5.95 7.80
C GLY A 172 -20.36 -6.15 6.42
N THR A 173 -20.14 -5.25 5.45
CA THR A 173 -20.65 -5.44 4.08
C THR A 173 -19.84 -6.51 3.35
N LEU A 174 -20.50 -7.59 2.92
CA LEU A 174 -19.96 -8.56 1.98
C LEU A 174 -19.95 -7.96 0.58
N THR A 175 -18.78 -7.94 -0.07
CA THR A 175 -18.66 -7.60 -1.48
C THR A 175 -18.33 -8.82 -2.33
N VAL A 176 -18.77 -8.79 -3.59
CA VAL A 176 -18.47 -9.80 -4.60
C VAL A 176 -18.03 -9.08 -5.87
N ASP A 177 -16.77 -9.25 -6.22
CA ASP A 177 -16.13 -8.65 -7.38
C ASP A 177 -15.90 -9.73 -8.45
N SER A 178 -16.34 -9.46 -9.68
CA SER A 178 -16.20 -10.37 -10.83
C SER A 178 -15.15 -9.82 -11.80
N TYR A 179 -14.09 -10.57 -12.03
CA TYR A 179 -13.02 -10.24 -12.95
C TYR A 179 -13.07 -11.15 -14.18
N SER A 180 -12.78 -10.56 -15.35
CA SER A 180 -12.46 -11.34 -16.55
C SER A 180 -10.99 -11.77 -16.50
N LEU A 181 -10.72 -13.00 -16.92
CA LEU A 181 -9.36 -13.51 -17.10
C LEU A 181 -8.93 -13.50 -18.58
N GLN A 182 -9.75 -12.92 -19.46
CA GLN A 182 -9.38 -12.73 -20.86
C GLN A 182 -8.16 -11.80 -20.95
N GLY A 183 -7.15 -12.22 -21.71
CA GLY A 183 -5.89 -11.49 -21.84
C GLY A 183 -4.88 -11.74 -20.71
N PHE A 184 -5.25 -12.42 -19.62
CA PHE A 184 -4.35 -12.70 -18.49
C PHE A 184 -3.04 -13.35 -18.93
N THR A 185 -3.13 -14.44 -19.69
CA THR A 185 -1.92 -15.18 -20.13
C THR A 185 -0.99 -14.33 -21.00
N ALA A 186 -1.53 -13.44 -21.82
CA ALA A 186 -0.72 -12.55 -22.66
C ALA A 186 -0.02 -11.46 -21.83
N ALA A 187 -0.76 -10.80 -20.94
CA ALA A 187 -0.21 -9.82 -20.01
C ALA A 187 0.85 -10.43 -19.08
N TYR A 188 0.59 -11.63 -18.54
CA TYR A 188 1.53 -12.34 -17.66
C TYR A 188 2.84 -12.69 -18.38
N LYS A 189 2.77 -13.14 -19.64
CA LYS A 189 3.96 -13.33 -20.47
C LYS A 189 4.70 -12.01 -20.71
N GLN A 190 3.98 -10.91 -20.93
CA GLN A 190 4.59 -9.61 -21.16
C GLN A 190 5.37 -9.11 -19.93
N ILE A 191 4.80 -9.19 -18.72
CA ILE A 191 5.50 -8.75 -17.51
C ILE A 191 6.75 -9.59 -17.24
N ARG A 192 6.67 -10.91 -17.47
CA ARG A 192 7.83 -11.81 -17.31
C ARG A 192 8.93 -11.55 -18.34
N LYS A 193 8.56 -11.29 -19.59
CA LYS A 193 9.52 -10.91 -20.65
C LYS A 193 10.18 -9.56 -20.35
N SER A 194 9.45 -8.64 -19.73
CA SER A 194 9.92 -7.27 -19.52
C SER A 194 10.86 -7.14 -18.31
N CYS A 195 10.78 -8.05 -17.34
CA CYS A 195 11.62 -8.08 -16.15
C CYS A 195 12.46 -9.35 -16.13
N THR A 196 13.58 -9.36 -16.85
CA THR A 196 14.56 -10.45 -16.87
C THR A 196 15.89 -9.98 -16.30
#